data_AF-G3GYP1-F1
#
_entry.id   AF-G3GYP1-F1
#
_cell.length_a   1.000
_cell.length_b   1.000
_cell.length_c   1.000
_cell.angle_alpha   90.00
_cell.angle_beta   90.00
_cell.angle_gamma   90.00
#
_symmetry.space_group_name_H-M   'P 1'
#
loop_
_entity.id
_entity.type
_entity.pdbx_description
1 polymer ?
#
loop_
_entity_poly.entity_id
_entity_poly.type
_entity_poly.pdbx_seq_one_letter_code
_entity_poly.pdbx_strand_id
1 'polypeptide(L)'
;MSKEECAKAGDSSFSSDKHAELILAQINRMRNGQHFCDVQLQVGKETFQVHRLVLAASSPYFAALFAGGMKESSKDVVQILGIEAGIFQLLLDFIYTGISMY
;
A
#
# COMPACT_ATOMS: atom_id res chain seq x y z
N MET A 1 30.10 43.23 -26.50
CA MET A 1 28.63 43.17 -26.62
C MET A 1 28.29 42.20 -27.74
N SER A 2 28.01 40.94 -27.41
CA SER A 2 27.33 39.98 -28.27
C SER A 2 26.58 39.03 -27.33
N LYS A 3 25.29 38.89 -27.58
CA LYS A 3 24.24 38.41 -26.68
C LYS A 3 24.39 36.94 -26.28
N GLU A 4 23.91 36.65 -25.06
CA GLU A 4 23.56 35.34 -24.55
C GLU A 4 22.55 34.63 -25.45
N GLU A 5 22.70 33.32 -25.62
CA GLU A 5 21.61 32.45 -26.03
C GLU A 5 21.50 31.32 -25.00
N CYS A 6 20.47 31.41 -24.16
CA CYS A 6 20.15 30.47 -23.10
C CYS A 6 19.55 29.21 -23.73
N ALA A 7 20.22 28.06 -23.59
CA ALA A 7 19.71 26.77 -24.06
C ALA A 7 18.44 26.41 -23.28
N LYS A 8 17.31 26.28 -23.99
CA LYS A 8 16.04 25.80 -23.41
C LYS A 8 16.21 24.33 -22.96
N ALA A 9 16.05 24.08 -21.66
CA ALA A 9 15.80 22.74 -21.16
C ALA A 9 14.41 22.29 -21.66
N GLY A 10 14.39 21.36 -22.60
CA GLY A 10 13.15 20.70 -23.01
C GLY A 10 12.70 19.78 -21.88
N ASP A 11 11.60 20.13 -21.21
CA ASP A 11 10.91 19.23 -20.29
C ASP A 11 10.16 18.19 -21.11
N SER A 12 10.83 17.07 -21.44
CA SER A 12 10.16 15.91 -22.03
C SER A 12 9.64 15.03 -20.89
N SER A 13 8.49 15.37 -20.33
CA SER A 13 7.84 14.56 -19.31
C SER A 13 7.40 13.21 -19.90
N PHE A 14 7.81 12.09 -19.29
CA PHE A 14 7.33 10.75 -19.63
C PHE A 14 6.18 10.37 -18.68
N SER A 15 4.97 10.19 -19.21
CA SER A 15 3.79 9.79 -18.45
C SER A 15 3.17 8.52 -19.03
N SER A 16 2.63 7.66 -18.16
CA SER A 16 1.87 6.47 -18.57
C SER A 16 0.56 6.41 -17.79
N ASP A 17 -0.56 6.37 -18.52
CA ASP A 17 -1.91 6.37 -17.93
C ASP A 17 -2.23 5.09 -17.15
N LYS A 18 -1.42 4.03 -17.34
CA LYS A 18 -1.57 2.74 -16.66
C LYS A 18 -0.54 2.51 -15.56
N HIS A 19 0.33 3.49 -15.29
CA HIS A 19 1.44 3.30 -14.35
C HIS A 19 0.94 2.88 -12.96
N ALA A 20 -0.01 3.62 -12.39
CA ALA A 20 -0.56 3.34 -11.07
C ALA A 20 -1.26 1.96 -11.00
N GLU A 21 -2.05 1.61 -12.03
CA GLU A 21 -2.74 0.31 -12.12
C GLU A 21 -1.74 -0.85 -12.14
N LEU A 22 -0.70 -0.74 -12.98
CA LEU A 22 0.33 -1.77 -13.09
C LEU A 22 1.12 -1.93 -11.80
N ILE A 23 1.47 -0.82 -11.14
CA ILE A 23 2.16 -0.84 -9.84
C ILE A 23 1.28 -1.51 -8.78
N LEU A 24 0.01 -1.13 -8.68
CA LEU A 24 -0.92 -1.72 -7.71
C LEU A 24 -1.11 -3.23 -7.95
N ALA A 25 -1.22 -3.65 -9.22
CA ALA A 25 -1.29 -5.06 -9.59
C ALA A 25 -0.03 -5.84 -9.17
N GLN A 26 1.17 -5.25 -9.31
CA GLN A 26 2.40 -5.88 -8.80
C GLN A 26 2.43 -5.93 -7.26
N ILE A 27 1.98 -4.87 -6.58
CA ILE A 27 1.89 -4.83 -5.12
C ILE A 27 0.95 -5.93 -4.60
N ASN A 28 -0.18 -6.16 -5.26
CA ASN A 28 -1.07 -7.28 -4.93
C ASN A 28 -0.42 -8.65 -5.13
N ARG A 29 0.32 -8.84 -6.23
CA ARG A 29 1.09 -10.07 -6.47
C ARG A 29 2.13 -10.29 -5.36
N MET A 30 2.83 -9.24 -4.95
CA MET A 30 3.79 -9.31 -3.85
C MET A 30 3.11 -9.69 -2.53
N ARG A 31 1.94 -9.10 -2.22
CA ARG A 31 1.14 -9.47 -1.04
C ARG A 31 0.78 -10.95 -1.04
N ASN A 32 0.26 -11.46 -2.16
CA ASN A 32 -0.15 -12.86 -2.28
C ASN A 32 1.03 -13.83 -2.18
N GLY A 33 2.21 -13.41 -2.65
CA GLY A 33 3.48 -14.13 -2.46
C GLY A 33 4.17 -13.87 -1.10
N GLN A 34 3.56 -13.07 -0.22
CA GLN A 34 4.13 -12.64 1.06
C GLN A 34 5.52 -11.98 0.95
N HIS A 35 5.80 -11.35 -0.19
CA HIS A 35 7.03 -10.61 -0.43
C HIS A 35 6.91 -9.20 0.14
N PHE A 36 7.93 -8.76 0.87
CA PHE A 36 8.01 -7.41 1.46
C PHE A 36 6.90 -7.03 2.46
N CYS A 37 6.02 -7.97 2.84
CA CYS A 37 5.07 -7.76 3.93
C CYS A 37 5.82 -7.53 5.26
N ASP A 38 5.50 -6.44 5.94
CA ASP A 38 6.20 -5.92 7.12
C ASP A 38 5.30 -5.85 8.36
N VAL A 39 4.04 -6.32 8.24
CA VAL A 39 3.11 -6.46 9.36
C VAL A 39 2.17 -7.64 9.18
N GLN A 40 1.78 -8.22 10.30
CA GLN A 40 0.74 -9.25 10.37
C GLN A 40 -0.49 -8.67 11.06
N LEU A 41 -1.64 -8.70 10.41
CA LEU A 41 -2.90 -8.29 11.01
C LEU A 41 -3.69 -9.51 11.43
N GLN A 42 -4.03 -9.59 12.72
CA GLN A 42 -4.86 -10.66 13.25
C GLN A 42 -6.31 -10.19 13.34
N VAL A 43 -7.22 -10.83 12.61
CA VAL A 43 -8.66 -10.53 12.63
C VAL A 43 -9.40 -11.79 13.04
N GLY A 44 -9.94 -11.79 14.27
CA GLY A 44 -10.50 -13.01 14.86
C GLY A 44 -9.44 -14.11 14.95
N LYS A 45 -9.63 -15.20 14.19
CA LYS A 45 -8.70 -16.34 14.13
C LYS A 45 -7.78 -16.34 12.92
N GLU A 46 -7.99 -15.41 11.99
CA GLU A 46 -7.24 -15.33 10.74
C GLU A 46 -6.10 -14.32 10.85
N THR A 47 -5.03 -14.56 10.09
CA THR A 47 -3.84 -13.72 10.07
C THR A 47 -3.52 -13.31 8.63
N PHE A 48 -3.37 -12.01 8.40
CA PHE A 48 -3.12 -11.42 7.10
C PHE A 48 -1.74 -10.78 7.08
N GLN A 49 -0.84 -11.26 6.21
CA GLN A 49 0.45 -10.60 5.97
C GLN A 49 0.27 -9.48 4.95
N VAL A 50 0.58 -8.25 5.34
CA VAL A 50 0.32 -7.06 4.51
C VAL A 50 1.47 -6.06 4.60
N HIS A 51 1.42 -5.05 3.73
CA HIS A 51 2.36 -3.92 3.73
C HIS A 51 1.75 -2.74 4.48
N ARG A 52 2.44 -2.24 5.51
CA ARG A 52 2.04 -1.05 6.29
C ARG A 52 1.83 0.15 5.38
N LEU A 53 2.76 0.39 4.45
CA LEU A 53 2.72 1.53 3.53
C LEU A 53 1.43 1.57 2.71
N VAL A 54 1.04 0.44 2.13
CA VAL A 54 -0.14 0.35 1.27
C VAL A 54 -1.41 0.62 2.06
N LEU A 55 -1.54 0.01 3.24
CA LEU A 55 -2.69 0.23 4.12
C LEU A 55 -2.75 1.68 4.62
N ALA A 56 -1.61 2.24 5.07
CA ALA A 56 -1.52 3.63 5.54
C ALA A 56 -1.88 4.63 4.43
N ALA A 57 -1.42 4.41 3.20
CA ALA A 57 -1.75 5.25 2.06
C ALA A 57 -3.24 5.16 1.68
N SER A 58 -3.87 4.00 1.90
CA SER A 58 -5.29 3.78 1.60
C SER A 58 -6.26 4.35 2.63
N SER A 59 -5.85 4.52 3.90
CA SER A 59 -6.75 4.92 4.98
C SER A 59 -6.04 5.64 6.13
N PRO A 60 -6.56 6.81 6.58
CA PRO A 60 -6.07 7.50 7.77
C PRO A 60 -6.08 6.65 9.03
N TYR A 61 -7.02 5.69 9.14
CA TYR A 61 -7.07 4.76 10.26
C TYR A 61 -5.80 3.93 10.35
N PHE A 62 -5.37 3.32 9.25
CA PHE A 62 -4.16 2.52 9.22
C PHE A 62 -2.90 3.38 9.38
N ALA A 63 -2.90 4.60 8.83
CA ALA A 63 -1.80 5.53 9.04
C ALA A 63 -1.61 5.85 10.54
N ALA A 64 -2.69 6.15 11.26
CA ALA A 64 -2.66 6.39 12.70
C ALA A 64 -2.29 5.12 13.49
N LEU A 65 -2.86 3.98 13.12
CA LEU A 65 -2.56 2.68 13.74
C LEU A 65 -1.06 2.35 13.70
N PHE A 66 -0.41 2.60 12.55
CA PHE A 66 1.02 2.29 12.39
C PHE A 66 1.95 3.41 12.89
N ALA A 67 1.49 4.67 12.95
CA ALA A 67 2.28 5.77 13.50
C ALA A 67 2.49 5.66 15.03
N GLY A 68 1.54 5.06 15.75
CA GLY A 68 1.54 4.98 17.22
C GLY A 68 2.31 3.81 17.84
N GLY A 69 2.81 2.83 17.06
CA GLY A 69 3.40 1.61 17.59
C GLY A 69 4.44 0.98 16.65
N MET A 70 5.69 1.41 16.80
CA MET A 70 6.89 0.86 16.15
C MET A 70 7.94 0.41 17.17
N LYS A 71 7.54 0.03 18.38
CA LYS A 71 8.48 -0.51 19.37
C LYS A 71 8.45 -2.03 19.35
N GLU A 72 9.40 -2.55 18.59
CA GLU A 72 10.14 -3.80 18.81
C GLU A 72 9.49 -5.13 18.36
N SER A 73 9.40 -5.36 17.05
CA SER A 73 9.86 -6.61 16.43
C SER A 73 9.87 -6.52 14.90
N SER A 74 10.67 -7.36 14.25
CA SER A 74 10.68 -7.51 12.77
C SER A 74 9.39 -8.10 12.19
N LYS A 75 8.38 -8.41 13.02
CA LYS A 75 7.06 -8.94 12.63
C LYS A 75 6.01 -8.62 13.70
N ASP A 76 5.64 -7.34 13.83
CA ASP A 76 4.53 -6.99 14.74
C ASP A 76 3.23 -7.63 14.26
N VAL A 77 2.58 -8.34 15.18
CA VAL A 77 1.20 -8.81 15.02
C VAL A 77 0.30 -7.73 15.61
N VAL A 78 -0.54 -7.12 14.78
CA VAL A 78 -1.51 -6.10 15.20
C VAL A 78 -2.91 -6.71 15.15
N GLN A 79 -3.61 -6.69 16.28
CA GLN A 79 -4.96 -7.20 16.35
C GLN A 79 -5.96 -6.16 15.83
N ILE A 80 -6.81 -6.58 14.90
CA ILE A 80 -7.94 -5.78 14.40
C ILE A 80 -9.22 -6.36 15.01
N LEU A 81 -10.00 -5.49 15.66
CA LEU A 81 -11.22 -5.84 16.37
C LEU A 81 -12.44 -5.22 15.67
N GLY A 82 -13.63 -5.80 15.88
CA GLY A 82 -14.90 -5.24 15.42
C GLY A 82 -15.23 -5.47 13.94
N ILE A 83 -14.47 -6.33 13.25
CA ILE A 83 -14.72 -6.74 11.87
C ILE A 83 -14.53 -8.25 11.72
N GLU A 84 -15.39 -8.88 10.93
CA GLU A 84 -15.25 -10.29 10.58
C GLU A 84 -14.13 -10.49 9.56
N ALA A 85 -13.39 -11.59 9.66
CA ALA A 85 -12.24 -11.86 8.80
C ALA A 85 -12.61 -11.88 7.30
N GLY A 86 -13.77 -12.43 6.92
CA GLY A 86 -14.24 -12.40 5.53
C GLY A 86 -14.47 -10.98 5.00
N ILE A 87 -15.05 -10.10 5.80
CA ILE A 87 -15.25 -8.68 5.42
C ILE A 87 -13.90 -7.95 5.37
N PHE A 88 -12.98 -8.28 6.29
CA PHE A 88 -11.63 -7.73 6.27
C PHE A 88 -10.84 -8.17 5.03
N GLN A 89 -11.01 -9.42 4.58
CA GLN A 89 -10.43 -9.91 3.33
C GLN A 89 -10.95 -9.12 2.12
N LEU A 90 -12.27 -8.87 2.04
CA LEU A 90 -12.85 -8.02 0.99
C LEU A 90 -12.27 -6.59 1.00
N LEU A 91 -12.12 -6.00 2.19
CA LEU A 91 -11.48 -4.70 2.34
C LEU A 91 -10.02 -4.73 1.84
N LEU A 92 -9.26 -5.76 2.21
CA LEU A 92 -7.89 -5.92 1.74
C LEU A 92 -7.84 -6.10 0.22
N ASP A 93 -8.73 -6.88 -0.37
CA ASP A 93 -8.78 -7.07 -1.82
C ASP A 93 -9.10 -5.75 -2.52
N PHE A 94 -10.03 -4.96 -2.00
CA PHE A 94 -10.28 -3.61 -2.48
C PHE A 94 -9.04 -2.73 -2.40
N ILE A 95 -8.34 -2.68 -1.26
CA ILE A 95 -7.14 -1.86 -1.07
C ILE A 95 -6.06 -2.22 -2.10
N TYR A 96 -5.90 -3.51 -2.42
CA TYR A 96 -4.83 -4.00 -3.29
C TYR A 96 -5.22 -4.14 -4.77
N THR A 97 -6.49 -3.99 -5.13
CA THR A 97 -6.94 -4.14 -6.53
C THR A 97 -7.79 -2.98 -7.04
N GLY A 98 -8.30 -2.12 -6.15
CA GLY A 98 -9.30 -1.11 -6.45
C GLY A 98 -10.69 -1.66 -6.74
N ILE A 99 -10.92 -2.97 -6.57
CA ILE A 99 -12.17 -3.66 -6.90
C ILE A 99 -12.57 -4.57 -5.73
N SER A 100 -13.84 -4.53 -5.34
CA SER A 100 -14.43 -5.50 -4.40
C SER A 100 -15.56 -6.22 -5.13
N MET A 101 -15.52 -7.55 -5.16
CA MET A 101 -16.64 -8.37 -5.60
C MET A 101 -17.37 -8.85 -4.35
N TYR A 102 -18.68 -8.58 -4.25
CA TYR A 102 -19.56 -9.03 -3.17
C TYR A 102 -20.31 -10.31 -3.57
#